data_AF-A0A7S1F8I6-F1
#
_entry.id   AF-A0A7S1F8I6-F1
#
_cell.length_a   1.000
_cell.length_b   1.000
_cell.length_c   1.000
_cell.angle_alpha   90.00
_cell.angle_beta   90.00
_cell.angle_gamma   90.00
#
_symmetry.space_group_name_H-M   'P 1'
#
loop_
_entity.id
_entity.type
_entity.pdbx_description
1 polymer ?
#
loop_
_entity_poly.entity_id
_entity_poly.type
_entity_poly.pdbx_seq_one_letter_code
_entity_poly.pdbx_strand_id
1 'polypeptide(L)'
;IEADHVYIDMNAVLHEVLEGIGGSPSEAEFFSGLCFRLDQILQQVEARVSVFFAVDGAAACAKVSTQRQRRRAKSTSVRSQRKGQKRARNSDGPSFTANMLTPGVPAMSRVSACLEEYCKTRLSSSGEDLSWAEGLRVTVSGASCHGEGEHKIMSAVRSNSVGPDDTSHVIFGNDSDLLLLPLG
;
A
#
# COMPACT_ATOMS: atom_id res chain seq x y z
N ILE A 1 0.83 17.07 9.15
CA ILE A 1 0.12 16.44 10.30
C ILE A 1 1.19 15.76 11.13
N GLU A 2 1.21 15.96 12.45
CA GLU A 2 2.17 15.27 13.32
C GLU A 2 1.48 14.08 13.99
N ALA A 3 2.15 12.93 14.07
CA ALA A 3 1.65 11.74 14.75
C ALA A 3 2.79 10.85 15.28
N ASP A 4 2.53 10.12 16.35
CA ASP A 4 3.48 9.13 16.88
C ASP A 4 3.55 7.92 15.96
N HIS A 5 2.39 7.41 15.54
CA HIS A 5 2.30 6.21 14.72
C HIS A 5 1.55 6.46 13.41
N VAL A 6 2.19 6.14 12.29
CA VAL A 6 1.59 6.21 10.95
C VAL A 6 1.42 4.81 10.39
N TYR A 7 0.24 4.51 9.85
CA TYR A 7 -0.10 3.23 9.24
C TYR A 7 -0.56 3.45 7.81
N ILE A 8 -0.02 2.70 6.85
CA ILE A 8 -0.31 2.86 5.44
C ILE A 8 -0.81 1.53 4.88
N ASP A 9 -2.06 1.52 4.41
CA ASP A 9 -2.57 0.43 3.61
C ASP A 9 -2.01 0.53 2.19
N MET A 10 -1.06 -0.36 1.89
CA MET A 10 -0.39 -0.38 0.61
C MET A 10 -1.32 -0.78 -0.52
N ASN A 11 -2.37 -1.56 -0.27
CA ASN A 11 -3.26 -1.99 -1.35
C ASN A 11 -3.98 -0.78 -1.98
N ALA A 12 -4.42 0.17 -1.16
CA ALA A 12 -4.96 1.45 -1.62
C ALA A 12 -3.95 2.23 -2.47
N VAL A 13 -2.71 2.37 -1.99
CA VAL A 13 -1.64 3.11 -2.68
C VAL A 13 -1.29 2.46 -4.03
N LEU A 14 -1.14 1.13 -4.07
CA LEU A 14 -0.80 0.38 -5.28
C LEU A 14 -1.88 0.56 -6.36
N HIS A 15 -3.16 0.56 -5.97
CA HIS A 15 -4.26 0.82 -6.88
C HIS A 15 -4.28 2.26 -7.38
N GLU A 16 -4.05 3.24 -6.50
CA GLU A 16 -3.98 4.67 -6.86
C GLU A 16 -2.86 4.93 -7.89
N VAL A 17 -1.66 4.36 -7.68
CA VAL A 17 -0.53 4.48 -8.60
C VAL A 17 -0.87 3.88 -9.98
N LEU A 18 -1.47 2.69 -9.99
CA LEU A 18 -1.83 2.03 -11.24
C LEU A 18 -2.88 2.81 -12.03
N GLU A 19 -3.90 3.35 -11.34
CA GLU A 19 -4.95 4.17 -11.95
C GLU A 19 -4.39 5.53 -12.43
N GLY A 20 -3.50 6.15 -11.67
CA GLY A 20 -2.88 7.44 -11.98
C GLY A 20 -1.92 7.42 -13.17
N ILE A 21 -1.13 6.36 -13.36
CA ILE A 21 -0.25 6.22 -14.53
C ILE A 21 -1.09 6.05 -15.81
N GLY A 22 -2.20 5.30 -15.71
CA GLY A 22 -3.09 4.99 -16.82
C GLY A 22 -2.51 3.99 -17.82
N GLY A 23 -3.40 3.23 -18.46
CA GLY A 23 -3.00 2.22 -19.46
C GLY A 23 -2.36 0.97 -18.84
N SER A 24 -1.21 0.58 -19.39
CA SER A 24 -0.51 -0.67 -19.09
C SER A 24 0.96 -0.35 -18.82
N PRO A 25 1.31 0.14 -17.61
CA PRO A 25 2.67 0.56 -17.31
C PRO A 25 3.64 -0.61 -17.30
N SER A 26 4.91 -0.32 -17.59
CA SER A 26 6.00 -1.23 -17.27
C SER A 26 6.16 -1.36 -15.75
N GLU A 27 6.81 -2.44 -15.31
CA GLU A 27 7.09 -2.65 -13.88
C GLU A 27 7.99 -1.54 -13.29
N ALA A 28 8.95 -1.04 -14.06
CA ALA A 28 9.82 0.06 -13.64
C ALA A 28 9.04 1.37 -13.46
N GLU A 29 8.14 1.71 -14.39
CA GLU A 29 7.26 2.87 -14.27
C GLU A 29 6.34 2.75 -13.04
N PHE A 30 5.81 1.55 -12.79
CA PHE A 30 4.96 1.29 -11.63
C PHE A 30 5.72 1.49 -10.30
N PHE A 31 6.91 0.92 -10.15
CA PHE A 31 7.69 1.07 -8.92
C PHE A 31 8.21 2.50 -8.71
N SER A 32 8.59 3.20 -9.78
CA SER A 32 8.95 4.63 -9.69
C SER A 32 7.75 5.47 -9.22
N GLY A 33 6.56 5.22 -9.81
CA GLY A 33 5.31 5.86 -9.38
C GLY A 33 4.95 5.53 -7.93
N LEU A 34 5.21 4.31 -7.47
CA LEU A 34 4.99 3.89 -6.09
C LEU A 34 5.88 4.68 -5.11
N CYS A 35 7.18 4.74 -5.36
CA CYS A 35 8.11 5.50 -4.51
C CYS A 35 7.71 6.99 -4.46
N PHE A 36 7.40 7.58 -5.61
CA PHE A 36 6.96 8.98 -5.69
C PHE A 36 5.68 9.22 -4.89
N ARG A 37 4.70 8.31 -4.99
CA ARG A 37 3.45 8.44 -4.24
C ARG A 37 3.67 8.31 -2.73
N LEU A 38 4.53 7.39 -2.30
CA LEU A 38 4.90 7.24 -0.89
C LEU A 38 5.57 8.49 -0.34
N ASP A 39 6.45 9.12 -1.12
CA ASP A 39 7.05 10.40 -0.72
C ASP A 39 5.99 11.47 -0.48
N GLN A 40 5.02 11.60 -1.40
CA GLN A 40 3.93 12.55 -1.22
C GLN A 40 3.08 12.28 0.03
N ILE A 41 2.82 11.00 0.36
CA ILE A 41 2.07 10.63 1.57
C ILE A 41 2.88 11.01 2.81
N LEU A 42 4.16 10.63 2.85
CA LEU A 42 5.03 10.85 3.99
C LEU A 42 5.47 12.33 4.15
N GLN A 43 5.33 13.16 3.12
CA GLN A 43 5.46 14.62 3.25
C GLN A 43 4.27 15.27 3.95
N GLN A 44 3.09 14.64 3.92
CA GLN A 44 1.89 15.18 4.55
C GLN A 44 1.82 14.85 6.05
N VAL A 45 2.54 13.81 6.48
CA VAL A 45 2.54 13.31 7.85
C VAL A 45 3.96 13.10 8.38
N GLU A 46 4.25 13.70 9.52
CA GLU A 46 5.49 13.50 10.24
C GLU A 46 5.29 12.44 11.33
N ALA A 47 5.89 11.27 11.13
CA ALA A 47 5.86 10.18 12.11
C ALA A 47 7.00 10.34 13.12
N ARG A 48 6.69 10.31 14.42
CA ARG A 48 7.69 10.48 15.49
C ARG A 48 8.19 9.16 16.07
N VAL A 49 7.35 8.12 16.09
CA VAL A 49 7.68 6.84 16.74
C VAL A 49 7.74 5.69 15.74
N SER A 50 6.72 5.53 14.89
CA SER A 50 6.75 4.43 13.91
C SER A 50 5.98 4.67 12.63
N VAL A 51 6.44 4.04 11.54
CA VAL A 51 5.69 3.89 10.29
C VAL A 51 5.46 2.40 10.02
N PHE A 52 4.23 2.02 9.73
CA PHE A 52 3.81 0.65 9.45
C PHE A 52 3.19 0.56 8.04
N PHE A 53 3.84 -0.20 7.16
CA PHE A 53 3.32 -0.48 5.81
C PHE A 53 2.64 -1.84 5.79
N ALA A 54 1.36 -1.88 5.43
CA ALA A 54 0.56 -3.10 5.38
C ALA A 54 0.28 -3.51 3.94
N VAL A 55 0.83 -4.65 3.51
CA VAL A 55 0.53 -5.25 2.20
C VAL A 55 -0.43 -6.41 2.40
N ASP A 56 -1.46 -6.54 1.56
CA ASP A 56 -2.38 -7.68 1.62
C ASP A 56 -1.61 -9.01 1.50
N GLY A 57 -1.78 -9.88 2.50
CA GLY A 57 -1.29 -11.24 2.51
C GLY A 57 -2.33 -12.24 2.07
N ALA A 58 -1.94 -13.52 1.99
CA ALA A 58 -2.91 -14.59 1.78
C ALA A 58 -3.92 -14.60 2.95
N ALA A 59 -5.19 -14.30 2.65
CA ALA A 59 -6.26 -14.36 3.62
C ALA A 59 -6.64 -15.82 3.91
N ALA A 60 -6.82 -16.17 5.19
CA ALA A 60 -7.35 -17.46 5.60
C ALA A 60 -8.81 -17.60 5.12
N CYS A 61 -8.99 -18.25 3.97
CA CYS A 61 -10.16 -18.92 3.37
C CYS A 61 -11.63 -18.47 3.59
N ALA A 62 -11.96 -17.44 4.38
CA ALA A 62 -13.35 -17.06 4.67
C ALA A 62 -13.88 -15.89 3.81
N LYS A 63 -13.02 -15.12 3.13
CA LYS A 63 -13.42 -13.93 2.34
C LYS A 63 -13.19 -14.05 0.81
N VAL A 64 -12.87 -15.26 0.30
CA VAL A 64 -12.61 -15.50 -1.13
C VAL A 64 -13.82 -15.19 -2.02
N SER A 65 -15.06 -15.17 -1.49
CA SER A 65 -16.27 -14.86 -2.26
C SER A 65 -16.45 -13.36 -2.52
N THR A 66 -16.22 -12.48 -1.53
CA THR A 66 -16.54 -11.05 -1.64
C THR A 66 -15.50 -10.28 -2.48
N GLN A 67 -14.21 -10.59 -2.33
CA GLN A 67 -13.17 -9.97 -3.16
C GLN A 67 -13.29 -10.42 -4.63
N ARG A 68 -13.68 -11.68 -4.87
CA ARG A 68 -13.95 -12.21 -6.22
C ARG A 68 -15.18 -11.55 -6.87
N GLN A 69 -16.17 -11.14 -6.09
CA GLN A 69 -17.38 -10.47 -6.60
C GLN A 69 -17.13 -8.99 -6.95
N ARG A 70 -16.38 -8.24 -6.11
CA ARG A 70 -15.91 -6.87 -6.45
C ARG A 70 -14.99 -6.87 -7.67
N ARG A 71 -14.05 -7.83 -7.76
CA ARG A 71 -13.11 -7.99 -8.91
C ARG A 71 -13.83 -8.34 -10.21
N ARG A 72 -14.89 -9.15 -10.15
CA ARG A 72 -15.74 -9.46 -11.33
C ARG A 72 -16.56 -8.26 -11.80
N ALA A 73 -17.06 -7.42 -10.89
CA ALA A 73 -17.79 -6.21 -11.25
C ALA A 73 -16.90 -5.19 -11.98
N LYS A 74 -15.65 -4.98 -11.53
CA LYS A 74 -14.68 -4.12 -12.23
C LYS A 74 -14.24 -4.69 -13.59
N SER A 75 -14.14 -6.02 -13.75
CA SER A 75 -13.76 -6.60 -15.06
C SER A 75 -14.90 -6.60 -16.09
N THR A 76 -16.17 -6.61 -15.65
CA THR A 76 -17.32 -6.53 -16.56
C THR A 76 -17.64 -5.10 -17.01
N SER A 77 -17.41 -4.09 -16.17
CA SER A 77 -17.58 -2.68 -16.56
C SER A 77 -16.50 -2.16 -17.52
N VAL A 78 -15.29 -2.75 -17.51
CA VAL A 78 -14.22 -2.39 -18.47
C VAL A 78 -14.47 -2.97 -19.88
N ARG A 79 -15.39 -3.94 -20.03
CA ARG A 79 -15.74 -4.51 -21.35
C ARG A 79 -16.74 -3.65 -22.13
N SER A 80 -17.53 -2.81 -21.46
CA SER A 80 -18.58 -1.98 -22.08
C SER A 80 -18.13 -0.56 -22.48
N GLN A 81 -16.93 -0.10 -22.09
CA GLN A 81 -16.46 1.27 -22.38
C GLN A 81 -15.25 1.36 -23.32
N ARG A 82 -14.72 0.25 -23.86
CA ARG A 82 -13.58 0.27 -24.81
C ARG A 82 -14.00 0.36 -26.28
N LYS A 83 -14.87 1.31 -26.62
CA LYS A 83 -15.07 1.80 -28.01
C LYS A 83 -14.59 3.25 -28.09
N GLY A 84 -13.27 3.43 -28.16
CA GLY A 84 -12.65 4.74 -28.38
C GLY A 84 -11.28 4.82 -27.73
N GLN A 85 -10.25 5.09 -28.55
CA GLN A 85 -8.84 5.23 -28.18
C GLN A 85 -8.10 3.98 -27.71
N LYS A 86 -7.81 3.09 -28.68
CA LYS A 86 -6.53 2.36 -28.68
C LYS A 86 -5.43 3.34 -29.12
N ARG A 87 -4.78 4.02 -28.17
CA ARG A 87 -3.38 4.43 -28.38
C ARG A 87 -2.53 3.19 -28.14
N ALA A 88 -2.22 2.47 -29.22
CA ALA A 88 -1.25 1.39 -29.20
C ALA A 88 0.13 2.00 -28.91
N ARG A 89 0.50 2.06 -27.63
CA ARG A 89 1.92 2.08 -27.27
C ARG A 89 2.39 0.65 -27.41
N ASN A 90 3.23 0.38 -28.41
CA ASN A 90 4.03 -0.84 -28.47
C ASN A 90 5.02 -0.78 -27.31
N SER A 91 4.61 -1.25 -26.13
CA SER A 91 5.53 -1.62 -25.07
C SER A 91 5.79 -3.10 -25.24
N ASP A 92 6.90 -3.46 -25.87
CA ASP A 92 7.36 -4.84 -26.09
C ASP A 92 7.83 -5.54 -24.78
N GLY A 93 7.30 -5.11 -23.63
CA GLY A 93 7.60 -5.63 -22.30
C GLY A 93 6.34 -6.08 -21.56
N PRO A 94 6.46 -6.97 -20.56
CA PRO A 94 5.33 -7.42 -19.76
C PRO A 94 4.69 -6.23 -19.02
N SER A 95 3.44 -5.91 -19.38
CA SER A 95 2.68 -4.85 -18.71
C SER A 95 2.30 -5.24 -17.28
N PHE A 96 2.46 -4.31 -16.34
CA PHE A 96 1.98 -4.44 -14.97
C PHE A 96 0.47 -4.14 -14.93
N THR A 97 -0.32 -5.04 -14.35
CA THR A 97 -1.79 -4.96 -14.39
C THR A 97 -2.40 -5.15 -13.00
N ALA A 98 -3.64 -4.71 -12.81
CA ALA A 98 -4.35 -4.82 -11.53
C ALA A 98 -4.47 -6.27 -11.03
N ASN A 99 -4.46 -7.25 -11.93
CA ASN A 99 -4.48 -8.67 -11.55
C ASN A 99 -3.19 -9.11 -10.86
N MET A 100 -2.08 -8.40 -11.08
CA MET A 100 -0.81 -8.65 -10.41
C MET A 100 -0.80 -8.13 -8.96
N LEU A 101 -1.73 -7.23 -8.61
CA LEU A 101 -1.97 -6.74 -7.25
C LEU A 101 -2.87 -7.71 -6.47
N THR A 102 -2.48 -8.99 -6.45
CA THR A 102 -3.21 -10.04 -5.73
C THR A 102 -2.25 -10.82 -4.86
N PRO A 103 -2.58 -11.05 -3.57
CA PRO A 103 -1.75 -11.88 -2.71
C PRO A 103 -1.46 -13.25 -3.33
N GLY A 104 -0.21 -13.71 -3.20
CA GLY A 104 0.24 -14.98 -3.78
C GLY A 104 0.73 -14.90 -5.23
N VAL A 105 0.64 -13.75 -5.90
CA VAL A 105 1.27 -13.53 -7.22
C VAL A 105 2.73 -13.09 -7.02
N PRO A 106 3.70 -13.57 -7.83
CA PRO A 106 5.12 -13.17 -7.72
C PRO A 106 5.37 -11.65 -7.82
N ALA A 107 4.46 -10.88 -8.38
CA ALA A 107 4.55 -9.43 -8.39
C ALA A 107 4.45 -8.82 -6.97
N MET A 108 3.67 -9.42 -6.07
CA MET A 108 3.50 -8.91 -4.70
C MET A 108 4.74 -9.11 -3.83
N SER A 109 5.57 -10.13 -4.11
CA SER A 109 6.87 -10.27 -3.44
C SER A 109 7.85 -9.20 -3.93
N ARG A 110 7.80 -8.82 -5.22
CA ARG A 110 8.59 -7.70 -5.75
C ARG A 110 8.14 -6.35 -5.21
N VAL A 111 6.84 -6.13 -5.02
CA VAL A 111 6.32 -4.96 -4.30
C VAL A 111 6.89 -4.91 -2.88
N SER A 112 6.85 -6.03 -2.15
CA SER A 112 7.39 -6.10 -0.78
C SER A 112 8.89 -5.78 -0.74
N ALA A 113 9.67 -6.34 -1.67
CA ALA A 113 11.11 -6.06 -1.80
C ALA A 113 11.38 -4.59 -2.16
N CYS A 114 10.60 -4.00 -3.07
CA CYS A 114 10.70 -2.59 -3.43
C CYS A 114 10.42 -1.69 -2.23
N LEU A 115 9.42 -2.00 -1.40
CA LEU A 115 9.12 -1.26 -0.17
C LEU A 115 10.23 -1.35 0.87
N GLU A 116 10.78 -2.55 1.08
CA GLU A 116 11.92 -2.73 1.99
C GLU A 116 13.13 -1.90 1.54
N GLU A 117 13.43 -1.90 0.24
CA GLU A 117 14.55 -1.14 -0.32
C GLU A 117 14.31 0.37 -0.23
N TYR A 118 13.08 0.81 -0.50
CA TYR A 118 12.66 2.20 -0.30
C TYR A 118 12.87 2.63 1.15
N CYS A 119 12.44 1.82 2.13
CA CYS A 119 12.59 2.11 3.55
C CYS A 119 14.07 2.15 3.98
N LYS A 120 14.90 1.21 3.51
CA LYS A 120 16.34 1.22 3.80
C LYS A 120 17.01 2.48 3.26
N THR A 121 16.70 2.84 2.01
CA THR A 121 17.23 4.05 1.39
C THR A 121 16.87 5.28 2.23
N ARG A 122 15.60 5.40 2.63
CA ARG A 122 15.08 6.49 3.48
C ARG A 122 15.74 6.57 4.86
N LEU A 123 15.96 5.43 5.51
CA LEU A 123 16.66 5.36 6.80
C LEU A 123 18.14 5.73 6.69
N SER A 124 18.78 5.42 5.55
CA SER A 124 20.19 5.69 5.31
C SER A 124 20.48 7.12 4.82
N SER A 125 19.48 7.77 4.21
CA SER A 125 19.62 9.13 3.68
C SER A 125 19.55 10.15 4.81
N SER A 126 20.70 10.65 5.23
CA SER A 126 20.88 11.71 6.24
C SER A 126 20.67 13.14 5.68
N GLY A 127 19.99 13.28 4.53
CA GLY A 127 19.80 14.56 3.84
C GLY A 127 18.53 15.32 4.26
N GLU A 128 18.57 16.65 4.15
CA GLU A 128 17.59 17.62 4.69
C GLU A 128 16.16 17.52 4.13
N ASP A 129 15.92 16.89 2.97
CA ASP A 129 14.62 17.02 2.32
C ASP A 129 13.56 16.00 2.78
N LEU A 130 13.96 14.84 3.32
CA LEU A 130 13.04 13.74 3.66
C LEU A 130 13.69 12.71 4.62
N SER A 131 14.53 13.17 5.56
CA SER A 131 15.11 12.28 6.56
C SER A 131 14.03 11.88 7.57
N TRP A 132 13.91 10.58 7.81
CA TRP A 132 13.09 10.08 8.90
C TRP A 132 13.75 10.43 10.23
N ALA A 133 12.92 10.73 11.24
CA ALA A 133 13.39 11.08 12.57
C ALA A 133 14.35 10.00 13.10
N GLU A 134 15.41 10.44 13.79
CA GLU A 134 16.36 9.51 14.40
C GLU A 134 15.63 8.58 15.36
N GLY A 135 15.83 7.27 15.21
CA GLY A 135 15.15 6.26 16.03
C GLY A 135 13.75 5.88 15.54
N LEU A 136 13.26 6.38 14.39
CA LEU A 136 11.98 5.99 13.83
C LEU A 136 11.92 4.49 13.54
N ARG A 137 10.92 3.80 14.11
CA ARG A 137 10.71 2.37 13.86
C ARG A 137 9.89 2.15 12.59
N VAL A 138 10.48 1.50 11.60
CA VAL A 138 9.78 1.21 10.33
C VAL A 138 9.51 -0.27 10.21
N THR A 139 8.26 -0.62 9.93
CA THR A 139 7.81 -2.01 9.77
C THR A 139 7.11 -2.21 8.44
N VAL A 140 7.57 -3.21 7.67
CA VAL A 140 6.91 -3.64 6.42
C VAL A 140 6.25 -5.00 6.67
N SER A 141 4.92 -5.03 6.74
CA SER A 141 4.14 -6.27 6.78
C SER A 141 3.82 -6.71 5.36
N GLY A 142 4.79 -7.38 4.73
CA GLY A 142 4.74 -7.79 3.32
C GLY A 142 3.68 -8.84 3.00
N ALA A 143 3.60 -9.20 1.71
CA ALA A 143 2.61 -10.14 1.19
C ALA A 143 2.77 -11.59 1.70
N SER A 144 3.93 -11.93 2.26
CA SER A 144 4.21 -13.22 2.91
C SER A 144 3.58 -13.33 4.30
N CYS A 145 3.29 -12.21 4.96
CA CYS A 145 2.60 -12.21 6.26
C CYS A 145 1.12 -12.49 6.04
N HIS A 146 0.55 -13.43 6.79
CA HIS A 146 -0.88 -13.77 6.71
C HIS A 146 -1.78 -12.59 7.08
N GLY A 147 -2.97 -12.54 6.48
CA GLY A 147 -4.01 -11.55 6.81
C GLY A 147 -4.09 -10.36 5.84
N GLU A 148 -5.27 -9.73 5.85
CA GLU A 148 -5.58 -8.52 5.08
C GLU A 148 -4.86 -7.30 5.69
N GLY A 149 -4.52 -6.32 4.84
CA GLY A 149 -3.80 -5.11 5.24
C GLY A 149 -4.48 -4.38 6.40
N GLU A 150 -5.80 -4.22 6.34
CA GLU A 150 -6.62 -3.62 7.40
C GLU A 150 -6.44 -4.33 8.74
N HIS A 151 -6.52 -5.66 8.76
CA HIS A 151 -6.36 -6.44 9.99
C HIS A 151 -4.94 -6.35 10.55
N LYS A 152 -3.93 -6.27 9.67
CA LYS A 152 -2.53 -6.04 10.06
C LYS A 152 -2.37 -4.67 10.72
N ILE A 153 -2.94 -3.62 10.11
CA ILE A 153 -2.95 -2.27 10.68
C ILE A 153 -3.64 -2.27 12.03
N MET A 154 -4.83 -2.85 12.14
CA MET A 154 -5.57 -2.91 13.39
C MET A 154 -4.81 -3.64 14.50
N SER A 155 -4.13 -4.73 14.17
CA SER A 155 -3.25 -5.41 15.13
C SER A 155 -2.11 -4.51 15.60
N ALA A 156 -1.49 -3.77 14.68
CA ALA A 156 -0.40 -2.85 15.00
C ALA A 156 -0.87 -1.63 15.82
N VAL A 157 -2.06 -1.09 15.54
CA VAL A 157 -2.70 -0.04 16.35
C VAL A 157 -2.89 -0.55 17.77
N ARG A 158 -3.58 -1.69 17.95
CA ARG A 158 -3.80 -2.27 19.28
C ARG A 158 -2.50 -2.49 20.05
N SER A 159 -1.46 -3.01 19.40
CA SER A 159 -0.16 -3.22 20.04
C SER A 159 0.52 -1.92 20.47
N ASN A 160 0.39 -0.84 19.69
CA ASN A 160 0.98 0.46 20.02
C ASN A 160 0.15 1.25 21.02
N SER A 161 -1.14 0.94 21.18
CA SER A 161 -2.01 1.51 22.22
C SER A 161 -1.90 0.78 23.56
N VAL A 162 -1.06 -0.25 23.69
CA VAL A 162 -0.77 -0.90 24.98
C VAL A 162 0.25 -0.04 25.74
N GLY A 163 -0.25 0.89 26.55
CA GLY A 163 0.57 1.74 27.41
C GLY A 163 -0.27 2.71 28.24
N PRO A 164 0.31 3.33 29.28
CA PRO A 164 -0.36 4.37 30.05
C PRO A 164 -0.42 5.73 29.32
N ASP A 165 0.37 5.90 28.25
CA ASP A 165 0.49 7.16 27.52
C ASP A 165 -0.47 7.18 26.32
N ASP A 166 -1.21 8.28 26.18
CA ASP A 166 -1.98 8.56 24.97
C ASP A 166 -1.02 8.85 23.82
N THR A 167 -0.99 7.96 22.82
CA THR A 167 -0.23 8.14 21.58
C THR A 167 -1.14 8.53 20.43
N SER A 168 -0.61 9.35 19.51
CA SER A 168 -1.34 9.83 18.34
C SER A 168 -1.13 8.89 17.15
N HIS A 169 -2.23 8.52 16.49
CA HIS A 169 -2.24 7.54 15.39
C HIS A 169 -2.85 8.15 14.13
N VAL A 170 -2.21 7.93 12.98
CA VAL A 170 -2.72 8.31 11.65
C VAL A 170 -2.76 7.07 10.76
N ILE A 171 -3.92 6.78 10.18
CA ILE A 171 -4.10 5.69 9.23
C ILE A 171 -4.38 6.27 7.84
N PHE A 172 -3.59 5.87 6.86
CA PHE A 172 -3.80 6.17 5.45
C PHE A 172 -4.35 4.93 4.75
N GLY A 173 -5.60 5.00 4.29
CA GLY A 173 -6.28 3.94 3.56
C GLY A 173 -7.63 4.41 3.00
N ASN A 174 -8.17 3.65 2.04
CA ASN A 174 -9.40 4.01 1.32
C ASN A 174 -10.65 3.25 1.82
N ASP A 175 -10.47 2.25 2.67
CA ASP A 175 -11.59 1.48 3.21
C ASP A 175 -12.15 2.12 4.49
N SER A 176 -13.45 2.37 4.49
CA SER A 176 -14.20 2.91 5.63
C SER A 176 -14.16 2.00 6.87
N ASP A 177 -13.85 0.72 6.69
CA ASP A 177 -13.72 -0.26 7.75
C ASP A 177 -12.55 0.10 8.69
N LEU A 178 -11.56 0.86 8.21
CA LEU A 178 -10.47 1.42 9.03
C LEU A 178 -10.95 2.45 10.07
N LEU A 179 -12.11 3.08 9.88
CA LEU A 179 -12.68 4.05 10.82
C LEU A 179 -13.56 3.38 11.89
N LEU A 180 -14.14 2.21 11.60
CA LEU A 180 -15.11 1.56 12.49
C LEU A 180 -14.47 0.63 13.54
N LEU A 181 -13.21 0.25 13.33
CA LEU A 181 -12.54 -0.81 14.10
C LEU A 181 -11.74 -0.35 15.33
N PRO A 182 -11.29 0.91 15.52
CA PRO A 182 -10.62 1.33 16.76
C PRO A 182 -11.53 1.39 18.00
N LEU A 183 -12.85 1.27 17.82
CA LEU A 183 -13.85 1.42 18.90
C LEU A 183 -14.27 0.09 19.56
N GLY A 184 -13.62 -1.02 19.23
CA GLY A 184 -13.95 -2.38 19.69
C GLY A 184 -12.90 -3.02 20.59
#